data_AF-A0A3C0WII8-F1
#
_entry.id   AF-A0A3C0WII8-F1
#
_cell.length_a   1.000
_cell.length_b   1.000
_cell.length_c   1.000
_cell.angle_alpha   90.00
_cell.angle_beta   90.00
_cell.angle_gamma   90.00
#
_symmetry.space_group_name_H-M   'P 1'
#
loop_
_entity.id
_entity.type
_entity.pdbx_description
1 polymer ?
#
loop_
_entity_poly.entity_id
_entity_poly.type
_entity_poly.pdbx_seq_one_letter_code
_entity_poly.pdbx_strand_id
1 'polypeptide(L)'
;IEDPVCSVGEENLLSYNGDPYFSESILIHEFAHNIHLRGLVNLDPTFDDRLKATYDRAMQLGLWRTKYASVNHFEYWAEGVQSWFGNNRPPDHDHNFVDTRRELMQYDPGLAKLCREVFGRTRLVYTKAPTRLVGHLKGYDPRTAPTFVWPERLNEVKKQIRAEAQNRK
;
A
#
# COMPACT_ATOMS: atom_id res chain seq x y z
N ILE A 1 1.78 7.87 -22.74
CA ILE A 1 2.46 7.33 -21.54
C ILE A 1 2.64 5.85 -21.82
N GLU A 2 3.86 5.44 -22.15
CA GLU A 2 4.13 4.19 -22.89
C GLU A 2 4.59 3.01 -22.05
N ASP A 3 4.81 3.16 -20.73
CA ASP A 3 5.31 2.06 -19.90
C ASP A 3 4.36 1.69 -18.75
N PRO A 4 3.67 0.53 -18.80
CA PRO A 4 2.85 0.00 -17.71
C PRO A 4 3.71 -0.74 -16.66
N VAL A 5 4.87 -0.19 -16.32
CA VAL A 5 5.83 -0.85 -15.42
C VAL A 5 5.50 -0.53 -13.97
N CYS A 6 5.46 -1.57 -13.14
CA CYS A 6 5.46 -1.48 -11.69
C CYS A 6 6.73 -2.20 -11.20
N SER A 7 7.47 -1.55 -10.30
CA SER A 7 8.69 -2.09 -9.71
C SER A 7 8.63 -1.97 -8.20
N VAL A 8 9.08 -3.00 -7.51
CA VAL A 8 9.18 -3.01 -6.05
C VAL A 8 10.51 -3.61 -5.61
N GLY A 9 10.94 -3.26 -4.41
CA GLY A 9 12.16 -3.80 -3.80
C GLY A 9 12.04 -5.30 -3.55
N GLU A 10 13.05 -6.06 -3.97
CA GLU A 10 13.13 -7.49 -3.70
C GLU A 10 13.17 -7.76 -2.19
N GLU A 11 13.82 -6.87 -1.43
CA GLU A 11 13.90 -6.90 0.02
C GLU A 11 12.52 -6.94 0.68
N ASN A 12 11.54 -6.23 0.13
CA ASN A 12 10.18 -6.20 0.65
C ASN A 12 9.39 -7.46 0.25
N LEU A 13 9.57 -7.92 -0.99
CA LEU A 13 8.91 -9.14 -1.49
C LEU A 13 9.33 -10.38 -0.70
N LEU A 14 10.63 -10.51 -0.43
CA LEU A 14 11.24 -11.69 0.17
C LEU A 14 11.53 -11.53 1.67
N SER A 15 11.19 -10.37 2.25
CA SER A 15 11.32 -10.05 3.68
C SER A 15 12.76 -10.15 4.18
N TYR A 16 13.68 -9.47 3.48
CA TYR A 16 15.09 -9.43 3.86
C TYR A 16 15.29 -8.70 5.19
N ASN A 17 16.35 -9.06 5.92
CA ASN A 17 16.80 -8.27 7.05
C ASN A 17 17.14 -6.85 6.57
N GLY A 18 16.75 -5.83 7.34
CA GLY A 18 16.99 -4.44 6.96
C GLY A 18 15.97 -3.83 5.99
N ASP A 19 14.95 -4.58 5.53
CA ASP A 19 13.84 -4.03 4.76
C ASP A 19 13.20 -2.84 5.51
N PRO A 20 13.26 -1.62 4.95
CA PRO A 20 12.68 -0.43 5.58
C PRO A 20 11.15 -0.46 5.64
N TYR A 21 10.51 -1.27 4.80
CA TYR A 21 9.06 -1.41 4.66
C TYR A 21 8.57 -2.77 5.18
N PHE A 22 9.31 -3.41 6.09
CA PHE A 22 9.02 -4.77 6.57
C PHE A 22 7.61 -4.96 7.15
N SER A 23 7.01 -3.88 7.64
CA SER A 23 5.68 -3.85 8.27
C SER A 23 4.52 -3.74 7.28
N GLU A 24 4.80 -3.60 5.97
CA GLU A 24 3.79 -3.40 4.94
C GLU A 24 4.16 -4.09 3.62
N SER A 25 3.32 -4.04 2.59
CA SER A 25 3.63 -4.64 1.29
C SER A 25 3.58 -3.59 0.20
N ILE A 26 4.77 -3.16 -0.24
CA ILE A 26 4.93 -2.22 -1.34
C ILE A 26 4.39 -2.82 -2.64
N LEU A 27 4.48 -4.14 -2.82
CA LEU A 27 3.82 -4.81 -3.96
C LEU A 27 2.32 -4.54 -3.99
N ILE A 28 1.62 -4.66 -2.86
CA ILE A 28 0.17 -4.40 -2.84
C ILE A 28 -0.11 -2.94 -3.18
N HIS A 29 0.68 -2.01 -2.64
CA HIS A 29 0.58 -0.58 -2.90
C HIS A 29 0.72 -0.26 -4.40
N GLU A 30 1.88 -0.59 -4.95
CA GLU A 30 2.24 -0.21 -6.32
C GLU A 30 1.40 -0.96 -7.34
N PHE A 31 1.03 -2.20 -7.03
CA PHE A 31 0.11 -2.94 -7.90
C PHE A 31 -1.30 -2.38 -7.83
N ALA A 32 -1.74 -1.81 -6.71
CA ALA A 32 -3.02 -1.11 -6.63
C ALA A 32 -3.04 0.15 -7.52
N HIS A 33 -1.95 0.91 -7.56
CA HIS A 33 -1.81 2.00 -8.54
C HIS A 33 -1.90 1.49 -9.97
N ASN A 34 -1.22 0.39 -10.29
CA ASN A 34 -1.24 -0.14 -11.65
C ASN A 34 -2.63 -0.68 -12.04
N ILE A 35 -3.32 -1.37 -11.12
CA ILE A 35 -4.72 -1.78 -11.29
C ILE A 35 -5.60 -0.56 -11.54
N HIS A 36 -5.44 0.52 -10.78
CA HIS A 36 -6.22 1.74 -10.97
C HIS A 36 -5.92 2.40 -12.33
N LEU A 37 -4.67 2.84 -12.51
CA LEU A 37 -4.26 3.74 -13.58
C LEU A 37 -4.07 3.06 -14.95
N ARG A 38 -4.09 1.72 -15.00
CA ARG A 38 -3.96 0.95 -16.24
C ARG A 38 -5.08 -0.06 -16.45
N GLY A 39 -5.65 -0.63 -15.39
CA GLY A 39 -6.78 -1.55 -15.49
C GLY A 39 -8.11 -0.81 -15.48
N LEU A 40 -8.46 -0.26 -14.32
CA LEU A 40 -9.79 0.23 -14.01
C LEU A 40 -10.20 1.41 -14.88
N VAL A 41 -9.32 2.39 -15.12
CA VAL A 41 -9.63 3.53 -16.00
C VAL A 41 -9.95 3.13 -17.45
N ASN A 42 -9.49 1.94 -17.89
CA ASN A 42 -9.80 1.40 -19.22
C ASN A 42 -11.08 0.53 -19.22
N LEU A 43 -11.38 -0.13 -18.10
CA LEU A 43 -12.55 -1.03 -17.98
C LEU A 43 -13.82 -0.28 -17.55
N ASP A 44 -13.66 0.72 -16.69
CA ASP A 44 -14.71 1.60 -16.20
C ASP A 44 -14.18 3.04 -16.17
N PRO A 45 -14.47 3.83 -17.22
CA PRO A 45 -14.04 5.23 -17.31
C PRO A 45 -14.57 6.12 -16.16
N THR A 46 -15.58 5.68 -15.40
CA THR A 46 -16.14 6.43 -14.27
C THR A 46 -15.43 6.14 -12.95
N PHE A 47 -14.56 5.12 -12.88
CA PHE A 47 -13.96 4.67 -11.63
C PHE A 47 -13.16 5.77 -10.93
N ASP A 48 -12.30 6.48 -11.68
CA ASP A 48 -11.44 7.53 -11.13
C ASP A 48 -12.25 8.70 -10.54
N ASP A 49 -13.33 9.11 -11.23
CA ASP A 49 -14.23 10.15 -10.71
C ASP A 49 -14.95 9.71 -9.43
N ARG A 50 -15.41 8.45 -9.37
CA ARG A 50 -16.01 7.88 -8.14
C ARG A 50 -14.99 7.78 -7.00
N LEU A 51 -13.74 7.43 -7.31
CA LEU A 51 -12.66 7.37 -6.34
C LEU A 51 -12.34 8.76 -5.80
N LYS A 52 -12.20 9.79 -6.65
CA LYS A 52 -12.02 11.19 -6.24
C LYS A 52 -13.15 11.68 -5.34
N ALA A 53 -14.40 11.44 -5.74
CA ALA A 53 -15.55 11.84 -4.93
C ALA A 53 -15.58 11.13 -3.56
N THR A 54 -15.16 9.86 -3.51
CA THR A 54 -15.04 9.09 -2.26
C THR A 54 -13.93 9.64 -1.37
N TYR A 55 -12.77 9.93 -1.96
CA TYR A 55 -11.63 10.58 -1.29
C TYR A 55 -12.02 11.95 -0.71
N ASP A 56 -12.63 12.82 -1.50
CA ASP A 56 -13.02 14.17 -1.05
C ASP A 56 -13.99 14.09 0.13
N ARG A 57 -14.94 13.16 0.09
CA ARG A 57 -15.85 12.91 1.21
C ARG A 57 -15.12 12.40 2.44
N ALA A 58 -14.17 11.49 2.30
CA ALA A 58 -13.35 11.00 3.40
C ALA A 58 -12.55 12.14 4.05
N MET A 59 -11.97 13.03 3.24
CA MET A 59 -11.22 14.20 3.73
C MET A 59 -12.13 15.21 4.44
N GLN A 60 -13.34 15.46 3.92
CA GLN A 60 -14.35 16.31 4.58
C GLN A 60 -14.77 15.77 5.94
N LEU A 61 -14.81 14.44 6.10
CA LEU A 61 -15.11 13.76 7.37
C LEU A 61 -13.88 13.69 8.31
N GLY A 62 -12.73 14.21 7.88
CA GLY A 62 -11.48 14.16 8.65
C GLY A 62 -10.85 12.77 8.71
N LEU A 63 -11.29 11.84 7.87
CA LEU A 63 -10.65 10.53 7.75
C LEU A 63 -9.24 10.70 7.18
N TRP A 64 -8.32 9.84 7.61
CA TRP A 64 -6.92 9.81 7.17
C TRP A 64 -6.15 11.12 7.38
N ARG A 65 -6.69 12.07 8.15
CA ARG A 65 -6.05 13.37 8.37
C ARG A 65 -4.60 13.21 8.83
N THR A 66 -3.70 13.96 8.19
CA THR A 66 -2.23 13.94 8.34
C THR A 66 -1.53 12.65 7.90
N LYS A 67 -2.27 11.65 7.41
CA LYS A 67 -1.73 10.34 7.00
C LYS A 67 -1.40 10.30 5.52
N TYR A 68 -0.64 9.29 5.12
CA TYR A 68 -0.19 9.16 3.73
C TYR A 68 -1.38 9.01 2.76
N ALA A 69 -2.40 8.27 3.18
CA ALA A 69 -3.67 8.17 2.47
C ALA A 69 -4.41 9.51 2.24
N SER A 70 -4.04 10.61 2.92
CA SER A 70 -4.62 11.94 2.67
C SER A 70 -3.81 12.80 1.71
N VAL A 71 -2.75 12.26 1.08
CA VAL A 71 -1.93 13.03 0.15
C VAL A 71 -2.68 13.29 -1.16
N ASN A 72 -3.31 12.25 -1.72
CA ASN A 72 -4.20 12.34 -2.88
C ASN A 72 -5.05 11.07 -3.00
N HIS A 73 -6.02 11.07 -3.93
CA HIS A 73 -6.90 9.93 -4.17
C HIS A 73 -6.21 8.66 -4.71
N PHE A 74 -5.01 8.77 -5.29
CA PHE A 74 -4.21 7.61 -5.71
C PHE A 74 -3.60 6.89 -4.50
N GLU A 75 -2.97 7.63 -3.58
CA GLU A 75 -2.44 7.08 -2.32
C GLU A 75 -3.55 6.52 -1.45
N TYR A 76 -4.67 7.27 -1.35
CA TYR A 76 -5.89 6.82 -0.67
C TYR A 76 -6.35 5.45 -1.16
N TRP A 77 -6.35 5.24 -2.48
CA TRP A 77 -6.67 3.94 -3.05
C TRP A 77 -5.66 2.87 -2.65
N ALA A 78 -4.37 3.11 -2.87
CA ALA A 78 -3.33 2.12 -2.62
C ALA A 78 -3.25 1.67 -1.15
N GLU A 79 -3.31 2.63 -0.22
CA GLU A 79 -3.40 2.39 1.24
C GLU A 79 -4.65 1.59 1.63
N GLY A 80 -5.79 1.92 1.01
CA GLY A 80 -7.03 1.15 1.14
C GLY A 80 -6.86 -0.29 0.69
N VAL A 81 -6.21 -0.52 -0.45
CA VAL A 81 -5.97 -1.87 -0.97
C VAL A 81 -5.00 -2.66 -0.09
N GLN A 82 -3.94 -2.03 0.44
CA GLN A 82 -3.07 -2.66 1.44
C GLN A 82 -3.86 -3.13 2.66
N SER A 83 -4.73 -2.27 3.18
CA SER A 83 -5.61 -2.59 4.31
C SER A 83 -6.58 -3.71 3.92
N TRP A 84 -7.15 -3.65 2.71
CA TRP A 84 -8.06 -4.68 2.19
C TRP A 84 -7.40 -6.05 2.11
N PHE A 85 -6.11 -6.15 1.79
CA PHE A 85 -5.36 -7.41 1.80
C PHE A 85 -4.64 -7.70 3.12
N GLY A 86 -4.79 -6.84 4.13
CA GLY A 86 -4.38 -7.08 5.52
C GLY A 86 -2.89 -6.94 5.76
N ASN A 87 -2.22 -6.04 5.02
CA ASN A 87 -0.81 -5.76 5.23
C ASN A 87 -0.49 -4.29 4.94
N ASN A 88 -1.36 -3.40 5.44
CA ASN A 88 -0.96 -2.00 5.61
C ASN A 88 -0.11 -1.84 6.87
N ARG A 89 0.59 -0.73 6.96
CA ARG A 89 1.49 -0.45 8.07
C ARG A 89 0.70 -0.11 9.35
N PRO A 90 1.07 -0.68 10.51
CA PRO A 90 0.50 -0.29 11.80
C PRO A 90 0.73 1.20 12.11
N PRO A 91 0.00 1.78 13.09
CA PRO A 91 0.08 3.20 13.43
C PRO A 91 1.51 3.73 13.58
N ASP A 92 1.81 4.77 12.83
CA ASP A 92 3.02 5.56 13.00
C ASP A 92 2.74 7.03 12.63
N HIS A 93 3.78 7.76 12.22
CA HIS A 93 3.61 9.13 11.76
C HIS A 93 2.68 9.21 10.53
N ASP A 94 2.93 8.36 9.54
CA ASP A 94 2.28 8.36 8.23
C ASP A 94 1.01 7.51 8.17
N HIS A 95 0.83 6.56 9.08
CA HIS A 95 -0.28 5.60 9.07
C HIS A 95 -1.12 5.71 10.35
N ASN A 96 -2.39 5.32 10.28
CA ASN A 96 -3.29 5.24 11.43
C ASN A 96 -3.53 3.76 11.81
N PHE A 97 -4.60 3.48 12.56
CA PHE A 97 -4.94 2.13 13.02
C PHE A 97 -5.59 1.23 11.97
N VAL A 98 -5.81 1.74 10.76
CA VAL A 98 -6.53 1.01 9.71
C VAL A 98 -5.54 0.20 8.90
N ASP A 99 -5.18 -0.97 9.43
CA ASP A 99 -4.21 -1.86 8.78
C ASP A 99 -4.81 -3.19 8.29
N THR A 100 -6.05 -3.49 8.70
CA THR A 100 -6.83 -4.64 8.23
C THR A 100 -8.07 -4.28 7.42
N ARG A 101 -8.57 -5.26 6.66
CA ARG A 101 -9.84 -5.15 5.91
C ARG A 101 -11.00 -4.80 6.84
N ARG A 102 -11.00 -5.39 8.04
CA ARG A 102 -12.07 -5.19 9.02
C ARG A 102 -12.08 -3.75 9.52
N GLU A 103 -10.92 -3.19 9.88
CA GLU A 103 -10.84 -1.78 10.26
C GLU A 103 -11.21 -0.88 9.10
N LEU A 104 -10.77 -1.17 7.88
CA LEU A 104 -11.13 -0.36 6.70
C LEU A 104 -12.64 -0.30 6.51
N MET A 105 -13.33 -1.45 6.62
CA MET A 105 -14.79 -1.51 6.52
C MET A 105 -15.52 -0.71 7.59
N GLN A 106 -14.92 -0.53 8.77
CA GLN A 106 -15.51 0.21 9.88
C GLN A 106 -15.17 1.70 9.82
N TYR A 107 -13.92 2.03 9.50
CA TYR A 107 -13.40 3.39 9.48
C TYR A 107 -13.77 4.16 8.22
N ASP A 108 -13.56 3.54 7.05
CA ASP A 108 -13.85 4.13 5.75
C ASP A 108 -14.67 3.17 4.88
N PRO A 109 -15.99 3.05 5.15
CA PRO A 109 -16.87 2.18 4.39
C PRO A 109 -16.99 2.58 2.90
N GLY A 110 -16.67 3.83 2.55
CA GLY A 110 -16.64 4.31 1.16
C GLY A 110 -15.51 3.66 0.38
N LEU A 111 -14.28 3.75 0.88
CA LEU A 111 -13.12 3.08 0.30
C LEU A 111 -13.28 1.56 0.29
N ALA A 112 -13.79 1.00 1.39
CA ALA A 112 -14.05 -0.43 1.48
C ALA A 112 -15.05 -0.92 0.42
N LYS A 113 -16.05 -0.08 0.05
CA LYS A 113 -17.00 -0.41 -1.01
C LYS A 113 -16.30 -0.48 -2.38
N LEU A 114 -15.41 0.45 -2.70
CA LEU A 114 -14.63 0.42 -3.94
C LEU A 114 -13.70 -0.81 -3.98
N CYS A 115 -13.00 -1.11 -2.89
CA CYS A 115 -12.18 -2.32 -2.79
C CYS A 115 -12.99 -3.60 -3.03
N ARG A 116 -14.18 -3.70 -2.43
CA ARG A 116 -15.09 -4.83 -2.62
C ARG A 116 -15.62 -4.95 -4.04
N GLU A 117 -15.86 -3.83 -4.71
CA GLU A 117 -16.31 -3.80 -6.10
C GLU A 117 -15.23 -4.39 -7.03
N VAL A 118 -13.97 -4.02 -6.83
CA VAL A 118 -12.84 -4.46 -7.66
C VAL A 118 -12.39 -5.89 -7.32
N PHE A 119 -12.24 -6.21 -6.04
CA PHE A 119 -11.67 -7.49 -5.57
C PHE A 119 -12.70 -8.52 -5.14
N GLY A 120 -13.99 -8.17 -5.21
CA GLY A 120 -15.10 -9.03 -4.82
C GLY A 120 -15.04 -9.44 -3.35
N ARG A 121 -15.52 -10.65 -3.07
CA ARG A 121 -15.53 -11.26 -1.73
C ARG A 121 -14.30 -12.15 -1.49
N THR A 122 -13.17 -11.82 -2.11
CA THR A 122 -11.95 -12.62 -1.99
C THR A 122 -11.62 -12.87 -0.52
N ARG A 123 -11.25 -14.12 -0.19
CA ARG A 123 -10.80 -14.49 1.15
C ARG A 123 -9.28 -14.32 1.31
N LEU A 124 -8.60 -13.89 0.25
CA LEU A 124 -7.17 -13.67 0.28
C LEU A 124 -6.82 -12.59 1.30
N VAL A 125 -5.92 -12.94 2.20
CA VAL A 125 -5.20 -12.07 3.13
C VAL A 125 -3.73 -12.35 2.88
N TYR A 126 -2.95 -11.30 2.66
CA TYR A 126 -1.54 -11.44 2.37
C TYR A 126 -0.79 -11.98 3.59
N THR A 127 0.20 -12.84 3.35
CA THR A 127 1.18 -13.21 4.36
C THR A 127 2.59 -13.09 3.79
N LYS A 128 3.52 -12.68 4.66
CA LYS A 128 4.94 -12.48 4.33
C LYS A 128 5.57 -13.77 3.83
N ALA A 129 6.50 -13.67 2.88
CA ALA A 129 7.12 -14.85 2.25
C ALA A 129 7.65 -15.90 3.26
N PRO A 130 8.30 -15.54 4.39
CA PRO A 130 8.76 -16.50 5.39
C PRO A 130 7.67 -17.39 6.00
N THR A 131 6.41 -16.98 5.95
CA THR A 131 5.27 -17.74 6.49
C THR A 131 4.75 -18.81 5.52
N ARG A 132 5.25 -18.86 4.28
CA ARG A 132 4.70 -19.68 3.18
C ARG A 132 5.79 -20.25 2.26
N LEU A 133 6.79 -20.89 2.84
CA LEU A 133 7.94 -21.52 2.14
C LEU A 133 7.57 -22.84 1.43
N VAL A 134 6.56 -22.78 0.57
CA VAL A 134 6.02 -23.91 -0.19
C VAL A 134 5.88 -23.53 -1.67
N GLY A 135 5.66 -24.53 -2.54
CA GLY A 135 5.50 -24.30 -3.98
C GLY A 135 6.70 -23.61 -4.60
N HIS A 136 6.50 -22.45 -5.22
CA HIS A 136 7.58 -21.67 -5.86
C HIS A 136 8.63 -21.12 -4.87
N LEU A 137 8.33 -21.08 -3.56
CA LEU A 137 9.28 -20.70 -2.51
C LEU A 137 9.96 -21.92 -1.85
N LYS A 138 9.73 -23.13 -2.35
CA LYS A 138 10.38 -24.33 -1.80
C LYS A 138 11.90 -24.21 -1.96
N GLY A 139 12.62 -24.29 -0.84
CA GLY A 139 14.08 -24.19 -0.80
C GLY A 139 14.61 -22.77 -0.57
N TYR A 140 13.75 -21.75 -0.54
CA TYR A 140 14.16 -20.42 -0.09
C TYR A 140 14.37 -20.43 1.44
N ASP A 141 15.56 -20.04 1.88
CA ASP A 141 15.89 -19.81 3.30
C ASP A 141 16.05 -18.30 3.55
N PRO A 142 15.08 -17.63 4.21
CA PRO A 142 15.18 -16.21 4.52
C PRO A 142 16.42 -15.82 5.34
N ARG A 143 17.04 -16.77 6.06
CA ARG A 143 18.24 -16.51 6.87
C ARG A 143 19.50 -16.35 6.03
N THR A 144 19.49 -16.87 4.81
CA THR A 144 20.61 -16.73 3.86
C THR A 144 20.43 -15.54 2.91
N ALA A 145 19.31 -14.83 3.01
CA ALA A 145 19.05 -13.64 2.22
C ALA A 145 20.02 -12.50 2.58
N PRO A 146 20.35 -11.61 1.63
CA PRO A 146 21.19 -10.45 1.93
C PRO A 146 20.49 -9.51 2.92
N THR A 147 21.27 -8.76 3.69
CA THR A 147 20.75 -7.65 4.49
C THR A 147 20.66 -6.42 3.61
N PHE A 148 19.46 -5.85 3.49
CA PHE A 148 19.25 -4.60 2.80
C PHE A 148 19.85 -3.43 3.58
N VAL A 149 20.57 -2.57 2.86
CA VAL A 149 21.11 -1.31 3.38
C VAL A 149 20.95 -0.25 2.31
N TRP A 150 20.33 0.88 2.68
CA TRP A 150 20.25 2.02 1.79
C TRP A 150 21.65 2.55 1.44
N PRO A 151 21.96 2.79 0.16
CA PRO A 151 23.21 3.46 -0.23
C PRO A 151 23.34 4.84 0.43
N GLU A 152 24.54 5.18 0.89
CA GLU A 152 24.80 6.46 1.60
C GLU A 152 24.36 7.70 0.79
N ARG A 153 24.46 7.63 -0.55
CA ARG A 153 24.01 8.70 -1.45
C ARG A 153 22.53 9.09 -1.29
N LEU A 154 21.70 8.21 -0.71
CA LEU A 154 20.26 8.47 -0.48
C LEU A 154 19.97 9.08 0.89
N ASN A 155 20.98 9.25 1.76
CA ASN A 155 20.76 9.72 3.13
C ASN A 155 20.10 11.10 3.18
N GLU A 156 20.47 12.02 2.28
CA GLU A 156 19.92 13.37 2.29
C GLU A 156 18.46 13.41 1.81
N VAL A 157 18.15 12.69 0.73
CA VAL A 157 16.78 12.54 0.23
C VAL A 157 15.87 11.91 1.29
N LYS A 158 16.36 10.89 2.01
CA LYS A 158 15.60 10.26 3.10
C LYS A 158 15.26 11.25 4.23
N LYS A 159 16.18 12.16 4.58
CA LYS A 159 15.91 13.20 5.59
C LYS A 159 14.84 14.17 5.09
N GLN A 160 14.90 14.58 3.83
CA GLN A 160 13.93 15.49 3.21
C GLN A 160 12.53 14.87 3.22
N ILE A 161 12.39 13.64 2.71
CA ILE A 161 11.11 12.90 2.72
C ILE A 161 10.54 12.79 4.13
N ARG A 162 11.39 12.46 5.12
CA ARG A 162 10.95 12.37 6.52
C ARG A 162 10.47 13.72 7.07
N ALA A 163 11.16 14.81 6.74
CA ALA A 163 10.77 16.15 7.17
C ALA A 163 9.45 16.59 6.52
N GLU A 164 9.24 16.30 5.24
CA GLU A 164 7.98 16.55 4.54
C GLU A 164 6.82 15.78 5.16
N ALA A 165 7.02 14.49 5.43
CA ALA A 165 6.05 13.66 6.13
C ALA A 165 5.69 14.28 7.49
N GLN A 166 6.69 14.66 8.31
CA GLN A 166 6.51 15.27 9.62
C GLN A 166 5.72 16.58 9.62
N ASN A 167 5.80 17.34 8.52
CA ASN A 167 5.11 18.61 8.37
C ASN A 167 3.73 18.51 7.69
N ARG A 168 3.26 17.29 7.38
CA ARG A 168 1.94 17.05 6.78
C ARG A 168 0.83 17.46 7.77
N LYS A 169 -0.07 18.35 7.34
CA LYS A 169 -1.14 18.96 8.16
C LYS A 169 -2.52 18.39 7.90
#